data_AF-A0A670Z6E8-F1
#
_entry.id   AF-A0A670Z6E8-F1
#
_cell.length_a   1.000
_cell.length_b   1.000
_cell.length_c   1.000
_cell.angle_alpha   90.00
_cell.angle_beta   90.00
_cell.angle_gamma   90.00
#
_symmetry.space_group_name_H-M   'P 1'
#
loop_
_entity.id
_entity.type
_entity.pdbx_description
1 polymer ?
#
loop_
_entity_poly.entity_id
_entity_poly.type
_entity_poly.pdbx_seq_one_letter_code
_entity_poly.pdbx_strand_id
1 'polypeptide(L)'
;MQRYPFVLSANLHGGELVVSYPFDMTRTYWKAQELTPTADDAVFRWLATVYATSNLVMVDSERRRCHYDDFMQEGNIINGANWHTVPGSMNDFSYLHTNCFEVTIELSCDKFPHASELPQEWENNKESLLLYMEQIHRGIKGIVRDKDTEQGIADAIISVDGINHDIRTGTKKSGPGPCGQPVQWVSPLKLLFRLPIRENIGSSGLNGGWFPCRCSMTQLGNSIRVRREGAFAERRRRRKRRRRRRRRRRTRRKDDCGVHGGL
;
A
#
# COMPACT_ATOMS: atom_id res chain seq x y z
N MET A 1 4.97 -8.03 13.43
CA MET A 1 3.97 -7.47 12.49
C MET A 1 2.99 -8.47 11.87
N GLN A 2 3.14 -9.80 12.02
CA GLN A 2 2.28 -10.78 11.32
C GLN A 2 0.91 -11.05 11.99
N ARG A 3 0.71 -10.62 13.24
CA ARG A 3 -0.52 -10.91 14.01
C ARG A 3 -1.72 -10.08 13.57
N TYR A 4 -1.48 -8.84 13.14
CA TYR A 4 -2.50 -7.88 12.76
C TYR A 4 -2.27 -7.44 11.31
N PRO A 5 -3.33 -7.15 10.55
CA PRO A 5 -3.22 -6.62 9.20
C PRO A 5 -2.90 -5.12 9.25
N PHE A 6 -1.69 -4.76 9.70
CA PHE A 6 -1.23 -3.38 9.67
C PHE A 6 -1.17 -2.88 8.23
N VAL A 7 -1.57 -1.63 8.04
CA VAL A 7 -1.73 -0.99 6.72
C VAL A 7 -0.81 0.22 6.60
N LEU A 8 -0.79 1.05 7.63
CA LEU A 8 0.06 2.23 7.76
C LEU A 8 0.73 2.16 9.13
N SER A 9 2.01 2.51 9.17
CA SER A 9 2.83 2.57 10.37
C SER A 9 3.82 3.73 10.24
N ALA A 10 4.34 4.21 11.36
CA ALA A 10 5.49 5.10 11.39
C ALA A 10 6.38 4.68 12.56
N ASN A 11 7.68 4.66 12.33
CA ASN A 11 8.66 4.53 13.39
C ASN A 11 9.17 5.93 13.76
N LEU A 12 9.37 6.17 15.06
CA LEU A 12 9.75 7.47 15.59
C LEU A 12 11.19 7.42 16.08
N HIS A 13 12.00 8.33 15.59
CA HIS A 13 13.42 8.45 15.88
C HIS A 13 13.74 9.90 16.28
N GLY A 14 14.97 10.11 16.73
CA GLY A 14 15.53 11.42 17.00
C GLY A 14 17.01 11.46 16.64
N GLY A 15 17.52 12.68 16.50
CA GLY A 15 18.87 12.98 16.03
C GLY A 15 18.88 13.84 14.77
N GLU A 16 17.75 13.96 14.08
CA GLU A 16 17.59 14.84 12.94
C GLU A 16 16.14 15.37 12.90
N LEU A 17 15.84 16.25 11.95
CA LEU A 17 14.48 16.74 11.73
C LEU A 17 14.07 16.59 10.26
N VAL A 18 13.63 15.38 9.91
CA VAL A 18 13.28 14.95 8.55
C VAL A 18 12.36 13.71 8.60
N VAL A 19 11.55 13.50 7.57
CA VAL A 19 10.81 12.24 7.38
C VAL A 19 11.48 11.39 6.30
N SER A 20 12.05 10.26 6.71
CA SER A 20 12.69 9.30 5.79
C SER A 20 11.70 8.25 5.31
N TYR A 21 11.69 7.99 4.01
CA TYR A 21 10.83 6.98 3.38
C TYR A 21 11.61 5.91 2.60
N PRO A 22 11.05 4.69 2.44
CA PRO A 22 11.76 3.56 1.87
C PRO A 22 12.18 3.76 0.39
N PHE A 23 13.17 3.03 -0.11
CA PHE A 23 13.99 2.06 0.63
C PHE A 23 15.09 2.73 1.46
N ASP A 24 15.46 2.12 2.58
CA ASP A 24 16.59 2.54 3.42
C ASP A 24 17.92 1.90 2.99
N MET A 25 17.88 0.73 2.32
CA MET A 25 19.07 0.10 1.77
C MET A 25 19.29 0.48 0.30
N THR A 26 20.52 0.85 -0.05
CA THR A 26 20.89 1.10 -1.45
C THR A 26 20.79 -0.16 -2.29
N ARG A 27 20.36 -0.03 -3.55
CA ARG A 27 20.33 -1.16 -4.47
C ARG A 27 21.75 -1.64 -4.82
N THR A 28 22.69 -0.71 -4.90
CA THR A 28 24.11 -1.01 -5.14
C THR A 28 24.82 -1.24 -3.81
N TYR A 29 25.16 -2.50 -3.49
CA TYR A 29 25.69 -2.92 -2.18
C TYR A 29 26.87 -2.09 -1.63
N TRP A 30 27.73 -1.55 -2.49
CA TRP A 30 28.92 -0.77 -2.07
C TRP A 30 28.71 0.74 -2.04
N LYS A 31 27.54 1.25 -2.45
CA LYS A 31 27.23 2.69 -2.37
C LYS A 31 26.71 3.02 -0.99
N ALA A 32 27.31 4.04 -0.37
CA ALA A 32 26.86 4.59 0.90
C ALA A 32 25.54 5.39 0.76
N GLN A 33 25.31 6.01 -0.39
CA GLN A 33 24.13 6.80 -0.72
C GLN A 33 23.72 6.56 -2.17
N GLU A 34 22.43 6.28 -2.40
CA GLU A 34 21.82 6.15 -3.72
C GLU A 34 20.29 6.21 -3.60
N LEU A 35 19.66 7.15 -4.32
CA LEU A 35 18.21 7.20 -4.44
C LEU A 35 17.65 5.84 -4.92
N THR A 36 16.95 5.16 -4.01
CA THR A 36 16.42 3.82 -4.23
C THR A 36 14.90 3.80 -4.01
N PRO A 37 14.11 4.20 -5.03
CA PRO A 37 12.67 4.34 -4.88
C PRO A 37 11.95 2.99 -4.85
N THR A 38 10.83 2.94 -4.14
CA THR A 38 9.92 1.78 -4.14
C THR A 38 8.99 1.79 -5.37
N ALA A 39 8.24 0.71 -5.59
CA ALA A 39 7.17 0.70 -6.57
C ALA A 39 5.99 1.63 -6.21
N ASP A 40 5.89 2.01 -4.94
CA ASP A 40 4.87 2.92 -4.38
C ASP A 40 5.49 4.28 -3.98
N ASP A 41 6.58 4.71 -4.62
CA ASP A 41 7.35 5.93 -4.26
C ASP A 41 6.46 7.18 -4.10
N ALA A 42 5.53 7.40 -5.02
CA ALA A 42 4.59 8.54 -4.95
C ALA A 42 3.73 8.52 -3.68
N VAL A 43 3.33 7.33 -3.21
CA VAL A 43 2.57 7.15 -1.97
C VAL A 43 3.45 7.50 -0.78
N PHE A 44 4.68 6.99 -0.75
CA PHE A 44 5.60 7.22 0.34
C PHE A 44 6.01 8.69 0.46
N ARG A 45 6.29 9.35 -0.67
CA ARG A 45 6.55 10.79 -0.71
C ARG A 45 5.38 11.58 -0.18
N TRP A 46 4.14 11.25 -0.58
CA TRP A 46 2.96 11.89 -0.01
C TRP A 46 2.84 11.70 1.51
N LEU A 47 2.99 10.46 1.99
CA LEU A 47 2.91 10.15 3.42
C LEU A 47 3.96 10.94 4.22
N ALA A 48 5.19 11.01 3.69
CA ALA A 48 6.27 11.79 4.29
C ALA A 48 5.95 13.29 4.28
N THR A 49 5.49 13.82 3.14
CA THR A 49 5.12 15.23 3.00
C THR A 49 4.02 15.62 3.96
N VAL A 50 2.96 14.83 4.11
CA VAL A 50 1.85 15.13 5.02
C VAL A 50 2.34 15.39 6.44
N TYR A 51 3.24 14.55 6.94
CA TYR A 51 3.81 14.73 8.26
C TYR A 51 4.73 15.96 8.31
N ALA A 52 5.67 16.04 7.36
CA ALA A 52 6.67 17.10 7.31
C ALA A 52 6.06 18.51 7.19
N THR A 53 5.00 18.68 6.39
CA THR A 53 4.36 19.99 6.17
C THR A 53 3.38 20.40 7.24
N SER A 54 3.08 19.53 8.20
CA SER A 54 2.17 19.82 9.32
C SER A 54 2.91 19.95 10.66
N ASN A 55 4.19 19.56 10.71
CA ASN A 55 5.01 19.67 11.91
C ASN A 55 5.53 21.11 12.04
N LEU A 56 5.26 21.74 13.18
CA LEU A 56 5.52 23.17 13.39
C LEU A 56 7.01 23.53 13.24
N VAL A 57 7.91 22.64 13.65
CA VAL A 57 9.36 22.90 13.59
C VAL A 57 9.92 22.52 12.22
N MET A 58 9.45 21.43 11.59
CA MET A 58 9.93 21.04 10.25
C MET A 58 9.66 22.14 9.21
N VAL A 59 8.50 22.78 9.28
CA VAL A 59 8.11 23.83 8.32
C VAL A 59 8.75 25.20 8.56
N ASP A 60 9.34 25.41 9.74
CA ASP A 60 9.93 26.68 10.11
C ASP A 60 11.21 26.93 9.29
N SER A 61 11.21 27.97 8.46
CA SER A 61 12.35 28.35 7.62
C SER A 61 13.53 28.90 8.42
N GLU A 62 13.28 29.39 9.63
CA GLU A 62 14.29 29.98 10.50
C GLU A 62 14.88 28.94 11.46
N ARG A 63 14.44 27.67 11.37
CA ARG A 63 14.93 26.60 12.24
C ARG A 63 16.43 26.38 12.06
N ARG A 64 17.10 26.09 13.17
CA ARG A 64 18.50 25.67 13.13
C ARG A 64 18.62 24.26 12.54
N ARG A 65 19.59 24.05 11.65
CA ARG A 65 20.01 22.72 11.19
C ARG A 65 20.52 21.87 12.37
N CYS A 66 20.10 20.61 12.45
CA CYS A 66 20.61 19.69 13.46
C CYS A 66 22.08 19.36 13.20
N HIS A 67 22.38 18.94 11.97
CA HIS A 67 23.71 18.52 11.53
C HIS A 67 24.15 19.25 10.24
N TYR A 68 24.72 18.50 9.28
CA TYR A 68 25.31 19.05 8.06
C TYR A 68 24.27 19.22 6.94
N ASP A 69 23.41 18.23 6.78
CA ASP A 69 22.42 18.18 5.70
C ASP A 69 21.29 19.19 5.93
N ASP A 70 20.85 19.82 4.85
CA ASP A 70 19.77 20.80 4.85
C ASP A 70 18.54 20.22 4.13
N PHE A 71 17.75 19.44 4.88
CA PHE A 71 16.56 18.78 4.34
C PHE A 71 15.44 19.76 3.96
N MET A 72 15.50 21.03 4.37
CA MET A 72 14.47 22.02 4.02
C MET A 72 14.39 22.24 2.51
N GLN A 73 15.54 22.15 1.82
CA GLN A 73 15.62 22.30 0.36
C GLN A 73 14.86 21.20 -0.39
N GLU A 74 14.64 20.06 0.25
CA GLU A 74 13.93 18.91 -0.28
C GLU A 74 12.53 18.72 0.34
N GLY A 75 12.02 19.74 1.05
CA GLY A 75 10.70 19.71 1.68
C GLY A 75 10.63 18.87 2.96
N ASN A 76 11.77 18.71 3.66
CA ASN A 76 11.91 17.95 4.90
C ASN A 76 11.54 16.46 4.78
N ILE A 77 11.67 15.90 3.58
CA ILE A 77 11.53 14.48 3.31
C ILE A 77 12.77 13.97 2.60
N ILE A 78 13.14 12.71 2.83
CA ILE A 78 14.24 12.10 2.08
C ILE A 78 14.03 10.61 1.88
N ASN A 79 14.54 10.05 0.78
CA ASN A 79 14.63 8.61 0.62
C ASN A 79 15.76 8.09 1.52
N GLY A 80 15.49 7.06 2.33
CA GLY A 80 16.46 6.58 3.32
C GLY A 80 17.81 6.20 2.73
N ALA A 81 17.81 5.43 1.64
CA ALA A 81 19.03 5.04 0.94
C ALA A 81 19.76 6.22 0.28
N ASN A 82 19.05 7.31 -0.05
CA ASN A 82 19.67 8.55 -0.53
C ASN A 82 20.36 9.33 0.60
N TRP A 83 19.82 9.25 1.82
CA TRP A 83 20.42 9.87 2.99
C TRP A 83 21.62 9.06 3.52
N HIS A 84 21.43 7.78 3.83
CA HIS A 84 22.50 6.85 4.15
C HIS A 84 21.96 5.41 4.12
N THR A 85 22.74 4.47 3.60
CA THR A 85 22.30 3.08 3.52
C THR A 85 22.15 2.43 4.91
N VAL A 86 20.97 1.90 5.22
CA VAL A 86 20.67 1.15 6.45
C VAL A 86 20.15 -0.25 6.11
N PRO A 87 21.03 -1.26 6.03
CA PRO A 87 20.59 -2.62 5.78
C PRO A 87 19.82 -3.20 6.98
N GLY A 88 18.71 -3.88 6.70
CA GLY A 88 17.91 -4.54 7.74
C GLY A 88 17.01 -3.59 8.54
N SER A 89 16.65 -2.44 7.97
CA SER A 89 15.73 -1.50 8.62
C SER A 89 14.33 -2.10 8.80
N MET A 90 13.62 -1.61 9.82
CA MET A 90 12.24 -2.02 10.08
C MET A 90 11.30 -1.55 8.97
N ASN A 91 11.53 -0.38 8.40
CA ASN A 91 10.75 0.17 7.28
C ASN A 91 10.76 -0.75 6.06
N ASP A 92 11.95 -1.16 5.62
CA ASP A 92 12.11 -2.03 4.46
C ASP A 92 11.47 -3.39 4.74
N PHE A 93 11.62 -3.90 5.98
CA PHE A 93 10.96 -5.13 6.40
C PHE A 93 9.43 -5.01 6.33
N SER A 94 8.85 -3.93 6.85
CA SER A 94 7.41 -3.65 6.84
C SER A 94 6.85 -3.71 5.42
N TYR A 95 7.49 -3.02 4.47
CA TYR A 95 7.03 -2.94 3.08
C TYR A 95 7.24 -4.23 2.27
N LEU A 96 8.34 -4.95 2.51
CA LEU A 96 8.69 -6.16 1.74
C LEU A 96 8.02 -7.43 2.26
N HIS A 97 7.78 -7.53 3.57
CA HIS A 97 7.30 -8.76 4.20
C HIS A 97 5.85 -8.69 4.68
N THR A 98 5.22 -7.51 4.63
CA THR A 98 3.84 -7.31 5.05
C THR A 98 3.09 -6.39 4.08
N ASN A 99 1.83 -6.08 4.38
CA ASN A 99 1.06 -5.06 3.65
C ASN A 99 1.31 -3.64 4.16
N CYS A 100 2.08 -3.48 5.24
CA CYS A 100 2.19 -2.23 5.97
C CYS A 100 3.16 -1.29 5.27
N PHE A 101 2.72 -0.05 5.08
CA PHE A 101 3.57 1.03 4.60
C PHE A 101 4.10 1.73 5.84
N GLU A 102 5.42 1.80 5.96
CA GLU A 102 6.09 2.39 7.12
C GLU A 102 7.11 3.44 6.68
N VAL A 103 7.16 4.55 7.42
CA VAL A 103 8.16 5.62 7.27
C VAL A 103 8.91 5.80 8.60
N THR A 104 10.12 6.36 8.53
CA THR A 104 10.84 6.84 9.71
C THR A 104 10.61 8.33 9.86
N ILE A 105 10.27 8.77 11.07
CA ILE A 105 10.10 10.17 11.41
C ILE A 105 11.17 10.55 12.42
N GLU A 106 12.10 11.43 12.02
CA GLU A 106 13.08 12.04 12.91
C GLU A 106 12.45 13.31 13.52
N LEU A 107 12.11 13.25 14.80
CA LEU A 107 11.25 14.22 15.47
C LEU A 107 11.98 15.47 15.99
N SER A 108 13.27 15.34 16.29
CA SER A 108 14.04 16.36 17.02
C SER A 108 15.54 16.16 16.81
N CYS A 109 16.29 17.27 16.81
CA CYS A 109 17.75 17.21 16.79
C CYS A 109 18.33 16.56 18.07
N ASP A 110 17.73 16.86 19.23
CA ASP A 110 18.13 16.24 20.49
C ASP A 110 17.44 14.87 20.62
N LYS A 111 18.27 13.82 20.80
CA LYS A 111 17.80 12.45 21.01
C LYS A 111 17.20 12.25 22.40
N PHE A 112 17.59 13.09 23.35
CA PHE A 112 17.17 12.98 24.74
C PHE A 112 16.89 14.38 25.33
N PRO A 113 15.85 15.07 24.83
CA PRO A 113 15.52 16.42 25.27
C PRO A 113 15.18 16.45 26.76
N HIS A 114 15.34 17.61 27.39
CA HIS A 114 15.02 17.75 28.80
C HIS A 114 13.52 17.61 29.03
N ALA A 115 13.12 17.11 30.21
CA ALA A 115 11.71 16.88 30.53
C ALA A 115 10.84 18.14 30.41
N SER A 116 11.44 19.32 30.57
CA SER A 116 10.76 20.62 30.40
C SER A 116 10.40 20.95 28.95
N GLU A 117 11.05 20.33 27.97
CA GLU A 117 10.84 20.57 26.54
C GLU A 117 9.76 19.66 25.95
N LEU A 118 9.47 18.52 26.60
CA LEU A 118 8.49 17.53 26.15
C LEU A 118 7.09 18.09 25.86
N PRO A 119 6.54 19.05 26.64
CA PRO A 119 5.24 19.64 26.29
C PRO A 119 5.28 20.39 24.96
N GLN A 120 6.38 21.06 24.64
CA GLN A 120 6.54 21.76 23.37
C GLN A 120 6.73 20.76 22.23
N GLU A 121 7.54 19.71 22.43
CA GLU A 121 7.70 18.65 21.43
C GLU A 121 6.38 17.95 21.10
N TRP A 122 5.52 17.76 22.10
CA TRP A 122 4.17 17.26 21.87
C TRP A 122 3.35 18.20 20.98
N GLU A 123 3.28 19.49 21.30
CA GLU A 123 2.51 20.44 20.48
C GLU A 123 3.08 20.59 19.06
N ASN A 124 4.39 20.47 18.89
CA ASN A 124 5.04 20.49 17.56
C ASN A 124 4.60 19.33 16.66
N ASN A 125 4.34 18.15 17.25
CA ASN A 125 4.12 16.89 16.53
C ASN A 125 2.65 16.42 16.53
N LYS A 126 1.82 16.94 17.43
CA LYS A 126 0.44 16.48 17.67
C LYS A 126 -0.40 16.49 16.39
N GLU A 127 -0.44 17.61 15.67
CA GLU A 127 -1.23 17.72 14.46
C GLU A 127 -0.69 16.80 13.36
N SER A 128 0.63 16.71 13.21
CA SER A 128 1.28 15.83 12.23
C SER A 128 0.97 14.37 12.46
N LEU A 129 0.99 13.92 13.71
CA LEU A 129 0.64 12.54 14.08
C LEU A 129 -0.84 12.24 13.75
N LEU A 130 -1.75 13.17 14.05
CA LEU A 130 -3.17 13.01 13.73
C LEU A 130 -3.41 12.95 12.22
N LEU A 131 -2.88 13.93 11.47
CA LEU A 131 -3.01 13.98 10.01
C LEU A 131 -2.38 12.77 9.33
N TYR A 132 -1.25 12.28 9.86
CA TYR A 132 -0.62 11.06 9.37
C TYR A 132 -1.51 9.83 9.58
N MET A 133 -2.09 9.67 10.77
CA MET A 133 -3.03 8.58 11.06
C MET A 133 -4.25 8.62 10.13
N GLU A 134 -4.77 9.80 9.81
CA GLU A 134 -5.89 9.94 8.86
C GLU A 134 -5.57 9.43 7.45
N GLN A 135 -4.29 9.40 7.05
CA GLN A 135 -3.89 8.91 5.73
C GLN A 135 -4.24 7.43 5.53
N ILE A 136 -4.39 6.65 6.60
CA ILE A 136 -4.82 5.25 6.52
C ILE A 136 -6.20 5.10 5.87
N HIS A 137 -7.04 6.15 5.88
CA HIS A 137 -8.40 6.09 5.37
C HIS A 137 -8.54 6.49 3.90
N ARG A 138 -7.44 6.90 3.26
CA ARG A 138 -7.43 7.23 1.85
C ARG A 138 -7.45 5.94 0.99
N GLY A 139 -7.57 6.12 -0.32
CA GLY A 139 -7.35 5.07 -1.31
C GLY A 139 -8.50 4.08 -1.44
N ILE A 140 -8.17 2.82 -1.67
CA ILE A 140 -9.15 1.78 -1.96
C ILE A 140 -9.15 0.74 -0.85
N LYS A 141 -10.34 0.50 -0.31
CA LYS A 141 -10.59 -0.56 0.66
C LYS A 141 -11.80 -1.38 0.23
N GLY A 142 -11.82 -2.66 0.57
CA GLY A 142 -12.91 -3.54 0.12
C GLY A 142 -12.84 -4.95 0.68
N ILE A 143 -13.68 -5.81 0.13
CA ILE A 143 -13.81 -7.24 0.46
C ILE A 143 -13.91 -8.04 -0.86
N VAL A 144 -13.26 -9.20 -0.90
CA VAL A 144 -13.14 -10.18 -2.00
C VAL A 144 -13.92 -11.33 -1.43
N ARG A 145 -15.04 -11.59 -2.07
CA ARG A 145 -15.93 -12.67 -1.70
C ARG A 145 -15.85 -13.76 -2.74
N ASP A 146 -16.01 -14.99 -2.29
CA ASP A 146 -16.26 -16.09 -3.19
C ASP A 146 -17.64 -15.92 -3.82
N LYS A 147 -17.75 -16.14 -5.14
CA LYS A 147 -18.99 -15.90 -5.87
C LYS A 147 -20.10 -16.86 -5.43
N ASP A 148 -19.75 -18.08 -5.09
CA ASP A 148 -20.73 -19.14 -4.84
C ASP A 148 -21.13 -19.17 -3.36
N THR A 149 -20.20 -18.87 -2.44
CA THR A 149 -20.45 -18.93 -0.99
C THR A 149 -20.65 -17.58 -0.32
N GLU A 150 -20.39 -16.48 -1.02
CA GLU A 150 -20.37 -15.09 -0.51
C GLU A 150 -19.39 -14.84 0.66
N GLN A 151 -18.59 -15.84 1.04
CA GLN A 151 -17.63 -15.72 2.14
C GLN A 151 -16.39 -14.94 1.72
N GLY A 152 -15.81 -14.20 2.68
CA GLY A 152 -14.57 -13.46 2.48
C GLY A 152 -13.38 -14.38 2.21
N ILE A 153 -12.55 -14.00 1.24
CA ILE A 153 -11.35 -14.74 0.84
C ILE A 153 -10.14 -14.12 1.52
N ALA A 154 -9.49 -14.85 2.42
CA ALA A 154 -8.20 -14.50 2.98
C ALA A 154 -7.05 -14.81 2.00
N ASP A 155 -5.93 -14.10 2.14
CA ASP A 155 -4.71 -14.22 1.33
C ASP A 155 -4.93 -14.11 -0.19
N ALA A 156 -6.00 -13.44 -0.61
CA ALA A 156 -6.17 -13.04 -2.00
C ALA A 156 -5.16 -11.94 -2.34
N ILE A 157 -4.59 -12.00 -3.54
CA ILE A 157 -3.63 -11.05 -4.05
C ILE A 157 -4.39 -9.97 -4.82
N ILE A 158 -4.17 -8.72 -4.41
CA ILE A 158 -4.69 -7.51 -5.04
C ILE A 158 -3.50 -6.83 -5.72
N SER A 159 -3.56 -6.81 -7.05
CA SER A 159 -2.54 -6.20 -7.90
C SER A 159 -3.13 -4.99 -8.62
N VAL A 160 -2.38 -3.90 -8.69
CA VAL A 160 -2.76 -2.66 -9.38
C VAL A 160 -1.89 -2.51 -10.61
N ASP A 161 -2.52 -2.32 -11.77
CA ASP A 161 -1.78 -2.17 -13.02
C ASP A 161 -0.85 -0.95 -12.97
N GLY A 162 0.44 -1.19 -13.24
CA GLY A 162 1.49 -0.17 -13.23
C GLY A 162 2.24 -0.05 -11.90
N ILE A 163 1.81 -0.73 -10.84
CA ILE A 163 2.52 -0.76 -9.55
C ILE A 163 3.01 -2.19 -9.31
N ASN A 164 4.33 -2.37 -9.27
CA ASN A 164 4.96 -3.67 -9.02
C ASN A 164 5.08 -3.99 -7.52
N HIS A 165 3.96 -3.87 -6.81
CA HIS A 165 3.80 -4.24 -5.41
C HIS A 165 2.37 -4.74 -5.21
N ASP A 166 2.23 -5.94 -4.67
CA ASP A 166 0.95 -6.60 -4.47
C ASP A 166 0.54 -6.54 -2.99
N ILE A 167 -0.75 -6.35 -2.70
CA ILE A 167 -1.31 -6.39 -1.34
C ILE A 167 -2.12 -7.67 -1.15
N ARG A 168 -2.06 -8.25 0.04
CA ARG A 168 -2.81 -9.45 0.41
C ARG A 168 -3.99 -9.16 1.32
N THR A 169 -5.05 -9.92 1.20
CA THR A 169 -6.21 -9.80 2.07
C THR A 169 -5.96 -10.45 3.43
N GLY A 170 -6.33 -9.79 4.53
CA GLY A 170 -6.09 -10.31 5.87
C GLY A 170 -6.93 -11.54 6.22
N THR A 171 -6.55 -12.28 7.26
CA THR A 171 -7.38 -13.35 7.83
C THR A 171 -8.24 -12.82 8.97
N LYS A 172 -9.51 -13.20 9.02
CA LYS A 172 -10.33 -13.04 10.23
C LYS A 172 -9.78 -13.96 11.32
N LYS A 173 -9.28 -13.41 12.44
CA LYS A 173 -9.20 -14.20 13.69
C LYS A 173 -10.49 -13.94 14.47
N SER A 174 -11.27 -14.99 14.68
CA SER A 174 -12.44 -15.01 15.55
C SER A 174 -12.01 -14.78 16.99
N GLY A 175 -11.97 -13.51 17.42
CA GLY A 175 -12.13 -13.16 18.83
C GLY A 175 -13.62 -13.11 19.18
N PRO A 176 -14.00 -13.28 20.46
CA PRO A 176 -15.40 -13.18 20.90
C PRO A 176 -15.83 -11.72 20.90
N GLY A 177 -16.13 -11.18 19.73
CA GLY A 177 -16.76 -9.88 19.55
C GLY A 177 -18.10 -10.08 18.83
N PRO A 178 -19.18 -9.39 19.25
CA PRO A 178 -20.46 -9.52 18.57
C PRO A 178 -20.36 -8.86 17.19
N CYS A 179 -21.04 -9.47 16.21
CA CYS A 179 -21.20 -9.04 14.82
C CYS A 179 -20.05 -9.41 13.86
N GLY A 180 -20.33 -10.41 13.02
CA GLY A 180 -19.46 -10.91 11.96
C GLY A 180 -19.19 -9.89 10.84
N GLN A 181 -18.27 -8.95 11.07
CA GLN A 181 -17.86 -8.01 10.03
C GLN A 181 -16.96 -8.66 8.96
N PRO A 182 -17.10 -8.33 7.66
CA PRO A 182 -16.36 -8.98 6.59
C PRO A 182 -14.84 -8.70 6.62
N VAL A 183 -14.06 -9.59 6.02
CA VAL A 183 -12.59 -9.48 5.90
C VAL A 183 -12.24 -8.25 5.04
N GLN A 184 -11.71 -7.22 5.69
CA GLN A 184 -11.42 -5.94 5.08
C GLN A 184 -9.93 -5.82 4.77
N TRP A 185 -9.59 -5.24 3.63
CA TRP A 185 -8.26 -4.70 3.34
C TRP A 185 -8.41 -3.22 3.07
N VAL A 186 -7.32 -2.53 3.35
CA VAL A 186 -7.15 -1.14 3.01
C VAL A 186 -5.85 -1.07 2.21
N SER A 187 -5.92 -0.59 0.98
CA SER A 187 -4.77 -0.16 0.19
C SER A 187 -4.82 1.36 0.19
N PRO A 188 -4.13 2.00 1.15
CA PRO A 188 -4.47 3.35 1.54
C PRO A 188 -4.28 4.35 0.40
N LEU A 189 -3.51 4.08 -0.65
CA LEU A 189 -3.17 5.17 -1.58
C LEU A 189 -2.85 4.78 -3.04
N LYS A 190 -2.91 3.50 -3.44
CA LYS A 190 -2.41 3.02 -4.75
C LYS A 190 -3.10 3.59 -6.01
N LEU A 191 -4.33 4.11 -5.92
CA LEU A 191 -5.06 4.64 -7.08
C LEU A 191 -5.28 6.16 -7.06
N LEU A 192 -5.11 6.83 -5.91
CA LEU A 192 -5.35 8.27 -5.79
C LEU A 192 -4.29 9.10 -6.56
N PHE A 193 -3.04 8.66 -6.57
CA PHE A 193 -1.92 9.43 -7.15
C PHE A 193 -1.74 9.30 -8.67
N ARG A 194 -2.68 8.67 -9.39
CA ARG A 194 -2.67 8.63 -10.87
C ARG A 194 -3.82 9.38 -11.53
N LEU A 195 -4.73 9.96 -10.74
CA LEU A 195 -5.66 10.95 -11.25
C LEU A 195 -4.90 12.29 -11.31
N PRO A 196 -4.84 12.98 -12.46
CA PRO A 196 -4.26 14.32 -12.48
C PRO A 196 -5.06 15.19 -11.52
N ILE A 197 -4.37 15.81 -10.56
CA ILE A 197 -4.93 16.88 -9.74
C ILE A 197 -5.25 18.01 -10.72
N ARG A 198 -6.51 18.09 -11.18
CA ARG A 198 -7.01 19.30 -11.82
C ARG A 198 -7.35 20.27 -10.70
N GLU A 199 -6.44 21.20 -10.44
CA GLU A 199 -6.83 22.48 -9.85
C GLU A 199 -7.79 23.16 -10.85
N ASN A 200 -9.09 23.15 -10.53
CA ASN A 200 -10.03 24.05 -11.18
C ASN A 200 -10.49 25.06 -10.13
N ILE A 201 -9.77 26.18 -10.07
CA ILE A 201 -10.33 27.45 -9.64
C ILE A 201 -11.41 27.81 -10.67
N GLY A 202 -12.67 27.87 -10.23
CA GLY A 202 -13.79 28.13 -11.11
C GLY A 202 -15.11 28.23 -10.36
N SER A 203 -15.42 29.44 -9.91
CA SER A 203 -16.70 29.89 -9.40
C SER A 203 -17.86 29.68 -10.39
N SER A 204 -18.95 29.05 -9.97
CA SER A 204 -20.34 29.47 -10.29
C SER A 204 -21.41 28.48 -9.78
N GLY A 205 -22.24 28.99 -8.86
CA GLY A 205 -23.71 28.88 -8.79
C GLY A 205 -24.52 27.68 -9.30
N LEU A 206 -25.40 27.24 -8.38
CA LEU A 206 -26.82 26.87 -8.55
C LEU A 206 -27.24 25.46 -9.01
N ASN A 207 -28.05 24.85 -8.12
CA ASN A 207 -29.19 23.94 -8.31
C ASN A 207 -28.97 22.54 -8.92
N GLY A 208 -29.42 21.51 -8.18
CA GLY A 208 -29.73 20.22 -8.81
C GLY A 208 -29.91 19.04 -7.85
N GLY A 209 -31.17 18.62 -7.70
CA GLY A 209 -31.64 17.22 -7.83
C GLY A 209 -30.85 16.06 -7.22
N TRP A 210 -31.53 15.31 -6.35
CA TRP A 210 -31.14 13.98 -5.92
C TRP A 210 -31.11 13.01 -7.12
N PHE A 211 -29.94 12.47 -7.43
CA PHE A 211 -29.79 11.33 -8.35
C PHE A 211 -29.38 10.06 -7.59
N PRO A 212 -29.94 8.89 -7.93
CA PRO A 212 -29.65 7.63 -7.27
C PRO A 212 -28.25 7.11 -7.62
N CYS A 213 -27.52 6.66 -6.59
CA CYS A 213 -26.19 6.07 -6.70
C CYS A 213 -26.19 4.81 -7.60
N ARG A 214 -25.78 4.99 -8.86
CA ARG A 214 -25.35 3.90 -9.74
C ARG A 214 -23.84 4.06 -9.93
N CYS A 215 -23.05 3.45 -9.05
CA CYS A 215 -21.59 3.49 -9.17
C CYS A 215 -21.13 2.47 -10.23
N SER A 216 -21.20 2.87 -11.50
CA SER A 216 -20.42 2.26 -12.58
C SER A 216 -19.06 2.96 -12.59
N MET A 217 -18.06 2.40 -11.91
CA MET A 217 -16.67 2.86 -12.02
C MET A 217 -16.13 2.52 -13.42
N THR A 218 -16.45 3.34 -14.40
CA THR A 218 -15.63 3.51 -15.60
C THR A 218 -14.80 4.77 -15.41
N GLN A 219 -13.68 4.63 -14.68
CA GLN A 219 -12.66 5.67 -14.55
C GLN A 219 -11.44 5.24 -15.38
N LEU A 220 -11.04 6.13 -16.28
CA LEU A 220 -9.88 6.00 -17.15
C LEU A 220 -8.63 5.56 -16.37
N GLY A 221 -8.00 4.46 -16.80
CA GLY A 221 -6.54 4.33 -16.75
C GLY A 221 -5.90 3.14 -16.02
N ASN A 222 -6.50 2.58 -14.96
CA ASN A 222 -5.85 1.50 -14.20
C ASN A 222 -6.83 0.35 -13.89
N SER A 223 -6.45 -0.88 -14.21
CA SER A 223 -7.23 -2.06 -13.84
C SER A 223 -6.73 -2.67 -12.54
N ILE A 224 -7.66 -3.02 -11.64
CA ILE A 224 -7.37 -3.78 -10.42
C ILE A 224 -7.56 -5.26 -10.77
N ARG A 225 -6.53 -6.06 -10.53
CA ARG A 225 -6.57 -7.50 -10.76
C ARG A 225 -6.52 -8.25 -9.43
N VAL A 226 -7.55 -9.02 -9.17
CA VAL A 226 -7.67 -9.89 -8.00
C VAL A 226 -7.35 -11.34 -8.40
N ARG A 227 -6.45 -11.99 -7.67
CA ARG A 227 -6.06 -13.39 -7.90
C ARG A 227 -6.01 -14.16 -6.58
N ARG A 228 -6.49 -15.41 -6.57
CA ARG A 228 -6.19 -16.37 -5.49
C ARG A 228 -4.84 -17.02 -5.74
N GLU A 229 -4.04 -17.18 -4.70
CA GLU A 229 -2.81 -17.97 -4.76
C GLU A 229 -3.15 -19.42 -5.22
N GLY A 230 -2.38 -19.96 -6.17
CA GLY A 230 -2.66 -21.28 -6.76
C GLY A 230 -3.77 -21.35 -7.84
N ALA A 231 -4.56 -20.29 -8.07
CA ALA A 231 -5.63 -20.29 -9.08
C ALA A 231 -5.12 -20.53 -10.52
N PHE A 232 -3.89 -20.10 -10.82
CA PHE A 232 -3.24 -20.37 -12.11
C PHE A 232 -2.87 -21.85 -12.25
N ALA A 233 -2.27 -22.44 -11.20
CA ALA A 233 -1.94 -23.86 -11.16
C ALA A 233 -3.21 -24.73 -11.27
N GLU A 234 -4.29 -24.34 -10.60
CA GLU A 234 -5.56 -25.05 -10.67
C GLU A 234 -6.26 -24.90 -12.02
N ARG A 235 -6.28 -23.70 -12.63
CA ARG A 235 -6.75 -23.52 -14.02
C ARG A 235 -5.95 -24.38 -15.00
N ARG A 236 -4.63 -24.50 -14.82
CA ARG A 236 -3.75 -25.33 -15.65
C ARG A 236 -4.06 -26.83 -15.45
N ARG A 237 -4.29 -27.28 -14.21
CA ARG A 237 -4.73 -28.65 -13.87
C ARG A 237 -6.12 -28.96 -14.45
N ARG A 238 -7.09 -28.04 -14.35
CA ARG A 238 -8.45 -28.18 -14.93
C ARG A 238 -8.41 -28.24 -16.46
N ARG A 239 -7.59 -27.41 -17.13
CA ARG A 239 -7.36 -27.49 -18.59
C ARG A 239 -6.75 -28.82 -19.01
N LYS A 240 -5.74 -29.34 -18.28
CA LYS A 240 -5.16 -30.67 -18.53
C LYS A 240 -6.20 -31.79 -18.36
N ARG A 241 -7.03 -31.76 -17.30
CA ARG A 241 -8.12 -32.72 -17.08
C ARG A 241 -9.18 -32.68 -18.19
N ARG A 242 -9.59 -31.48 -18.65
CA ARG A 242 -10.53 -31.33 -19.79
C ARG A 242 -9.95 -31.88 -21.10
N ARG A 243 -8.68 -31.63 -21.40
CA ARG A 243 -7.98 -32.19 -22.58
C ARG A 243 -7.93 -33.73 -22.54
N ARG A 244 -7.62 -34.32 -21.37
CA ARG A 244 -7.63 -35.79 -21.18
C ARG A 244 -9.03 -36.38 -21.39
N ARG A 245 -10.09 -35.77 -20.85
CA ARG A 245 -11.48 -36.21 -21.07
C ARG A 245 -11.91 -36.13 -22.55
N ARG A 246 -11.52 -35.07 -23.26
CA ARG A 246 -11.78 -34.95 -24.71
C ARG A 246 -11.06 -36.02 -25.54
N ARG A 247 -9.81 -36.36 -25.20
CA ARG A 247 -9.09 -37.47 -25.85
C ARG A 247 -9.77 -38.81 -25.61
N ARG A 248 -10.17 -39.13 -24.37
CA ARG A 248 -10.90 -40.37 -24.04
C ARG A 248 -12.27 -40.50 -24.74
N ARG A 249 -12.99 -39.39 -24.93
CA ARG A 249 -14.24 -39.39 -25.71
C ARG A 249 -14.01 -39.60 -27.21
N ARG A 250 -12.89 -39.10 -27.76
CA ARG A 250 -12.53 -39.35 -29.17
C ARG A 250 -12.08 -40.78 -29.43
N THR A 251 -11.40 -41.43 -28.48
CA THR A 251 -11.04 -42.85 -28.61
C THR A 251 -12.29 -43.73 -28.50
N ARG A 252 -13.15 -43.53 -27.50
CA ARG A 252 -14.43 -44.28 -27.40
C ARG A 252 -15.32 -44.13 -28.64
N ARG A 253 -15.42 -42.93 -29.23
CA ARG A 253 -16.16 -42.73 -30.49
C ARG A 253 -15.54 -43.43 -31.70
N LYS A 254 -14.24 -43.70 -31.69
CA LYS A 254 -13.60 -44.50 -32.76
C LYS A 254 -13.86 -46.00 -32.54
N ASP A 255 -13.90 -46.43 -31.29
CA ASP A 255 -14.20 -47.82 -30.93
C ASP A 255 -15.69 -48.16 -31.21
N ASP A 256 -16.62 -47.23 -30.96
CA ASP A 256 -18.05 -47.38 -31.26
C ASP A 256 -18.39 -47.31 -32.76
N CYS A 257 -17.53 -46.71 -33.59
CA CYS A 257 -17.71 -46.64 -35.05
C CYS A 257 -16.99 -47.77 -35.81
N GLY A 258 -16.36 -48.73 -35.10
CA GLY A 258 -15.61 -49.84 -35.68
C GLY A 258 -16.39 -51.16 -35.80
N VAL A 259 -17.67 -51.20 -35.41
CA VAL A 259 -18.50 -52.42 -35.47
C VAL A 259 -19.77 -52.15 -36.26
N HIS A 260 -19.66 -51.90 -37.57
CA HIS A 260 -20.71 -52.20 -38.54
C HIS A 260 -20.15 -52.10 -39.97
N GLY A 261 -19.96 -53.28 -40.57
CA GLY A 261 -19.58 -53.49 -41.97
C GLY A 261 -18.41 -54.46 -42.05
N GLY A 262 -18.55 -55.69 -42.54
CA GLY A 262 -19.66 -56.41 -43.16
C GLY A 262 -19.10 -57.73 -43.70
N LEU A 263 -20.00 -58.71 -43.88
CA LEU A 263 -19.83 -60.05 -44.49
C LEU A 263 -19.00 -61.08 -43.70
#